data_AF-A0A5B2WDX7-F1
#
_entry.id   AF-A0A5B2WDX7-F1
#
_cell.length_a   1.000
_cell.length_b   1.000
_cell.length_c   1.000
_cell.angle_alpha   90.00
_cell.angle_beta   90.00
_cell.angle_gamma   90.00
#
_symmetry.space_group_name_H-M   'P 1'
#
loop_
_entity.id
_entity.type
_entity.pdbx_description
1 polymer ?
#
loop_
_entity_poly.entity_id
_entity_poly.type
_entity_poly.pdbx_seq_one_letter_code
_entity_poly.pdbx_strand_id
1 'polypeptide(L)'
;MTGQSKSPAEMMAAVTASMRERTGRDLDEWVALVLASGPDPLDQHAVRAWLRDEHGMGQNSQWAVAFAAARRAGWREPTVAEYVDGQYAGRKAALRPIYDRVAELATGLGADVTVEGRGSYVPFVRARQFAAVQAATLGRVDLGLRFTSPPDSARLRPAKAPGQATHKIALTGVDEVDAEVEGLLRAAYEQNG
;
A
#
# COMPACT_ATOMS: atom_id res chain seq x y z
N MET A 1 -9.10 -23.24 15.08
CA MET A 1 -8.49 -23.30 13.75
C MET A 1 -8.18 -21.88 13.31
N THR A 2 -6.98 -21.38 13.59
CA THR A 2 -6.55 -20.04 13.15
C THR A 2 -6.29 -20.10 11.64
N GLY A 3 -7.18 -19.52 10.85
CA GLY A 3 -6.96 -19.36 9.42
C GLY A 3 -5.75 -18.47 9.19
N GLN A 4 -4.62 -19.06 8.85
CA GLN A 4 -3.44 -18.31 8.44
C GLN A 4 -3.81 -17.58 7.14
N SER A 5 -3.86 -16.25 7.19
CA SER A 5 -4.10 -15.44 6.00
C SER A 5 -2.97 -15.71 5.01
N LYS A 6 -3.30 -16.19 3.81
CA LYS A 6 -2.33 -16.36 2.74
C LYS A 6 -1.56 -15.06 2.53
N SER A 7 -0.25 -15.15 2.42
CA SER A 7 0.57 -14.02 1.99
C SER A 7 0.09 -13.52 0.62
N PRO A 8 0.33 -12.24 0.27
CA PRO A 8 0.00 -11.72 -1.05
C PRO A 8 0.57 -12.59 -2.19
N ALA A 9 1.77 -13.15 -2.01
CA ALA A 9 2.39 -14.05 -3.00
C ALA A 9 1.63 -15.37 -3.17
N GLU A 10 1.25 -16.03 -2.07
CA GLU A 10 0.45 -17.26 -2.12
C GLU A 10 -0.94 -17.03 -2.71
N MET A 11 -1.54 -15.88 -2.43
CA MET A 11 -2.82 -15.50 -3.04
C MET A 11 -2.67 -15.36 -4.56
N MET A 12 -1.62 -14.69 -5.05
CA MET A 12 -1.35 -14.53 -6.48
C MET A 12 -1.03 -15.86 -7.17
N ALA A 13 -0.29 -16.76 -6.51
CA ALA A 13 -0.02 -18.10 -7.02
C ALA A 13 -1.32 -18.91 -7.19
N ALA A 14 -2.22 -18.88 -6.19
CA ALA A 14 -3.51 -19.57 -6.27
C ALA A 14 -4.43 -18.98 -7.36
N VAL A 15 -4.43 -17.65 -7.53
CA VAL A 15 -5.17 -16.97 -8.61
C VAL A 15 -4.68 -17.45 -9.98
N THR A 16 -3.36 -17.56 -10.16
CA THR A 16 -2.73 -18.01 -11.40
C THR A 16 -3.02 -19.48 -11.68
N ALA A 17 -2.87 -20.35 -10.68
CA ALA A 17 -3.12 -21.79 -10.82
C ALA A 17 -4.56 -22.11 -11.23
N SER A 18 -5.54 -21.37 -10.71
CA SER A 18 -6.97 -21.54 -11.04
C SER A 18 -7.44 -20.70 -12.24
N MET A 19 -6.54 -20.00 -12.94
CA MET A 19 -6.93 -19.03 -13.97
C MET A 19 -7.57 -19.70 -15.19
N ARG A 20 -6.97 -20.81 -15.67
CA ARG A 20 -7.47 -21.55 -16.84
C ARG A 20 -8.90 -22.03 -16.65
N GLU A 21 -9.20 -22.64 -15.49
CA GLU A 21 -10.54 -23.13 -15.16
C GLU A 21 -11.57 -21.99 -15.12
N ARG A 22 -11.20 -20.82 -14.60
CA ARG A 22 -12.12 -19.68 -14.42
C ARG A 22 -12.30 -18.83 -15.67
N THR A 23 -11.32 -18.80 -16.57
CA THR A 23 -11.26 -17.82 -17.68
C THR A 23 -11.04 -18.45 -19.05
N GLY A 24 -10.85 -19.77 -19.14
CA GLY A 24 -10.56 -20.49 -20.38
C GLY A 24 -9.12 -20.36 -20.88
N ARG A 25 -8.32 -19.45 -20.30
CA ARG A 25 -6.90 -19.22 -20.63
C ARG A 25 -6.03 -19.20 -19.38
N ASP A 26 -4.80 -19.65 -19.49
CA ASP A 26 -3.81 -19.44 -18.43
C ASP A 26 -3.21 -18.02 -18.47
N LEU A 27 -2.32 -17.73 -17.52
CA LEU A 27 -1.72 -16.41 -17.37
C LEU A 27 -0.88 -16.01 -18.59
N ASP A 28 -0.09 -16.94 -19.14
CA ASP A 28 0.79 -16.64 -20.27
C ASP A 28 -0.01 -16.40 -21.56
N GLU A 29 -1.09 -17.15 -21.77
CA GLU A 29 -2.04 -16.94 -22.86
C GLU A 29 -2.74 -15.57 -22.75
N TRP A 30 -3.15 -15.16 -21.55
CA TRP A 30 -3.71 -13.83 -21.33
C TRP A 30 -2.68 -12.71 -21.53
N VAL A 31 -1.46 -12.89 -21.05
CA VAL A 31 -0.37 -11.93 -21.26
C VAL A 31 -0.07 -11.79 -22.74
N ALA A 32 0.02 -12.89 -23.49
CA ALA A 32 0.23 -12.87 -24.93
C ALA A 32 -0.88 -12.09 -25.65
N LEU A 33 -2.14 -12.27 -25.23
CA LEU A 33 -3.26 -11.51 -25.78
C LEU A 33 -3.16 -10.01 -25.48
N VAL A 34 -2.82 -9.62 -24.25
CA VAL A 34 -2.61 -8.21 -23.90
C VAL A 34 -1.53 -7.59 -24.78
N LEU A 35 -0.41 -8.28 -24.96
CA LEU A 35 0.71 -7.79 -25.79
C LEU A 35 0.38 -7.72 -27.28
N ALA A 36 -0.52 -8.57 -27.78
CA ALA A 36 -0.88 -8.63 -29.20
C ALA A 36 -2.00 -7.65 -29.59
N SER A 37 -2.99 -7.45 -28.72
CA SER A 37 -4.22 -6.72 -29.06
C SER A 37 -4.79 -5.85 -27.93
N GLY A 38 -4.14 -5.82 -26.77
CA GLY A 38 -4.58 -5.01 -25.64
C GLY A 38 -4.09 -3.55 -25.72
N PRO A 39 -4.44 -2.74 -24.71
CA PRO A 39 -3.84 -1.44 -24.46
C PRO A 39 -2.33 -1.55 -24.17
N ASP A 40 -1.65 -0.40 -24.04
CA ASP A 40 -0.26 -0.37 -23.59
C ASP A 40 -0.09 -1.20 -22.29
N PRO A 41 0.74 -2.25 -22.29
CA PRO A 41 0.96 -3.10 -21.11
C PRO A 41 1.54 -2.35 -19.91
N LEU A 42 2.18 -1.19 -20.12
CA LEU A 42 2.67 -0.33 -19.05
C LEU A 42 1.55 0.51 -18.42
N ASP A 43 0.45 0.76 -19.13
CA ASP A 43 -0.79 1.29 -18.55
C ASP A 43 -1.63 0.16 -17.94
N GLN A 44 -1.20 -0.30 -16.77
CA GLN A 44 -1.88 -1.36 -16.04
C GLN A 44 -3.36 -1.03 -15.75
N HIS A 45 -3.73 0.25 -15.65
CA HIS A 45 -5.13 0.65 -15.46
C HIS A 45 -5.95 0.38 -16.72
N ALA A 46 -5.46 0.81 -17.89
CA ALA A 46 -6.10 0.52 -19.16
C ALA A 46 -6.21 -0.98 -19.41
N VAL A 47 -5.15 -1.76 -19.14
CA VAL A 47 -5.18 -3.22 -19.28
C VAL A 47 -6.27 -3.85 -18.41
N ARG A 48 -6.37 -3.47 -17.13
CA ARG A 48 -7.43 -4.01 -16.23
C ARG A 48 -8.83 -3.63 -16.69
N ALA A 49 -9.02 -2.39 -17.15
CA ALA A 49 -10.30 -1.94 -17.69
C ALA A 49 -10.69 -2.76 -18.93
N TRP A 50 -9.76 -2.94 -19.86
CA TRP A 50 -9.95 -3.75 -21.06
C TRP A 50 -10.27 -5.21 -20.75
N LEU A 51 -9.54 -5.86 -19.84
CA LEU A 51 -9.83 -7.24 -19.40
C LEU A 51 -11.21 -7.37 -18.74
N ARG A 52 -11.66 -6.35 -18.01
CA ARG A 52 -13.00 -6.32 -17.41
C ARG A 52 -14.08 -6.17 -18.47
N ASP A 53 -13.94 -5.15 -19.31
CA ASP A 53 -15.02 -4.66 -20.18
C ASP A 53 -15.17 -5.56 -21.42
N GLU A 54 -14.07 -5.98 -22.02
CA GLU A 54 -14.08 -6.80 -23.26
C GLU A 54 -14.09 -8.30 -23.00
N HIS A 55 -13.59 -8.73 -21.83
CA HIS A 55 -13.42 -10.16 -21.52
C HIS A 55 -14.17 -10.62 -20.26
N GLY A 56 -14.92 -9.73 -19.59
CA GLY A 56 -15.69 -10.08 -18.39
C GLY A 56 -14.84 -10.62 -17.24
N MET A 57 -13.53 -10.37 -17.26
CA MET A 57 -12.59 -11.00 -16.33
C MET A 57 -12.83 -10.52 -14.91
N GLY A 58 -12.77 -11.41 -13.91
CA GLY A 58 -12.87 -11.03 -12.49
C GLY A 58 -11.63 -10.29 -11.97
N GLN A 59 -11.82 -9.39 -10.99
CA GLN A 59 -10.80 -8.44 -10.51
C GLN A 59 -9.43 -9.06 -10.20
N ASN A 60 -9.37 -10.16 -9.44
CA ASN A 60 -8.09 -10.78 -9.07
C ASN A 60 -7.32 -11.30 -10.29
N SER A 61 -8.03 -11.85 -11.29
CA SER A 61 -7.41 -12.27 -12.55
C SER A 61 -6.94 -11.06 -13.37
N GLN A 62 -7.73 -9.96 -13.40
CA GLN A 62 -7.33 -8.72 -14.09
C GLN A 62 -5.99 -8.22 -13.55
N TRP A 63 -5.84 -8.18 -12.22
CA TRP A 63 -4.59 -7.78 -11.57
C TRP A 63 -3.43 -8.70 -11.92
N ALA A 64 -3.62 -10.02 -11.84
CA ALA A 64 -2.58 -11.00 -12.18
C ALA A 64 -2.07 -10.81 -13.62
N VAL A 65 -2.99 -10.70 -14.58
CA VAL A 65 -2.64 -10.52 -15.99
C VAL A 65 -1.98 -9.15 -16.22
N ALA A 66 -2.54 -8.07 -15.69
CA ALA A 66 -1.98 -6.73 -15.88
C ALA A 66 -0.56 -6.60 -15.30
N PHE A 67 -0.30 -7.14 -14.12
CA PHE A 67 1.04 -7.16 -13.53
C PHE A 67 2.02 -7.99 -14.36
N ALA A 68 1.61 -9.17 -14.80
CA ALA A 68 2.45 -10.06 -15.61
C ALA A 68 2.77 -9.44 -16.98
N ALA A 69 1.78 -8.82 -17.63
CA ALA A 69 1.94 -8.12 -18.90
C ALA A 69 2.88 -6.92 -18.77
N ALA A 70 2.69 -6.08 -17.75
CA ALA A 70 3.58 -4.96 -17.47
C ALA A 70 5.02 -5.43 -17.24
N ARG A 71 5.23 -6.48 -16.44
CA ARG A 71 6.56 -7.07 -16.20
C ARG A 71 7.21 -7.56 -17.49
N ARG A 72 6.43 -8.22 -18.35
CA ARG A 72 6.93 -8.68 -19.66
C ARG A 72 7.26 -7.52 -20.61
N ALA A 73 6.62 -6.38 -20.45
CA ALA A 73 6.91 -5.13 -21.15
C ALA A 73 8.02 -4.30 -20.50
N GLY A 74 8.72 -4.81 -19.47
CA GLY A 74 9.87 -4.15 -18.85
C GLY A 74 9.54 -3.31 -17.61
N TRP A 75 8.29 -3.32 -17.13
CA TRP A 75 7.98 -2.73 -15.83
C TRP A 75 8.62 -3.55 -14.70
N ARG A 76 9.26 -2.86 -13.77
CA ARG A 76 9.65 -3.44 -12.48
C ARG A 76 8.86 -2.78 -11.36
N GLU A 77 8.65 -3.53 -10.30
CA GLU A 77 8.05 -2.98 -9.10
C GLU A 77 8.97 -1.92 -8.48
N PRO A 78 8.45 -0.73 -8.15
CA PRO A 78 9.22 0.26 -7.41
C PRO A 78 9.66 -0.29 -6.06
N THR A 79 10.88 0.05 -5.67
CA THR A 79 11.37 -0.18 -4.30
C THR A 79 10.59 0.67 -3.30
N VAL A 80 10.70 0.36 -2.01
CA VAL A 80 10.10 1.18 -0.93
C VAL A 80 10.56 2.64 -1.05
N ALA A 81 11.87 2.86 -1.26
CA ALA A 81 12.43 4.19 -1.44
C ALA A 81 11.80 4.92 -2.64
N GLU A 82 11.65 4.26 -3.79
CA GLU A 82 11.05 4.87 -4.98
C GLU A 82 9.56 5.19 -4.79
N TYR A 83 8.81 4.36 -4.05
CA TYR A 83 7.43 4.67 -3.68
C TYR A 83 7.35 5.91 -2.79
N VAL A 84 8.25 6.04 -1.81
CA VAL A 84 8.35 7.21 -0.94
C VAL A 84 8.71 8.45 -1.76
N ASP A 85 9.77 8.36 -2.57
CA ASP A 85 10.24 9.47 -3.39
C ASP A 85 9.15 9.96 -4.35
N GLY A 86 8.40 9.05 -4.97
CA GLY A 86 7.27 9.39 -5.82
C GLY A 86 6.15 10.13 -5.09
N GLN A 87 5.86 9.78 -3.83
CA GLN A 87 4.83 10.46 -3.04
C GLN A 87 5.22 11.89 -2.65
N TYR A 88 6.51 12.15 -2.47
CA TYR A 88 7.06 13.44 -2.04
C TYR A 88 7.82 14.18 -3.15
N ALA A 89 7.60 13.83 -4.42
CA ALA A 89 8.15 14.57 -5.54
C ALA A 89 7.37 15.86 -5.83
N GLY A 90 8.01 16.79 -6.56
CA GLY A 90 7.38 18.00 -7.09
C GLY A 90 6.72 18.86 -6.01
N ARG A 91 5.42 19.17 -6.19
CA ARG A 91 4.67 20.08 -5.28
C ARG A 91 4.52 19.56 -3.85
N LYS A 92 4.81 18.29 -3.58
CA LYS A 92 4.74 17.68 -2.24
C LYS A 92 6.09 17.57 -1.55
N ALA A 93 7.18 18.04 -2.17
CA ALA A 93 8.54 17.92 -1.62
C ALA A 93 8.69 18.53 -0.22
N ALA A 94 8.00 19.62 0.07
CA ALA A 94 8.02 20.26 1.39
C ALA A 94 7.43 19.38 2.52
N LEU A 95 6.66 18.33 2.18
CA LEU A 95 6.09 17.40 3.16
C LEU A 95 7.04 16.26 3.53
N ARG A 96 8.12 16.05 2.77
CA ARG A 96 9.08 14.96 2.98
C ARG A 96 9.66 14.92 4.42
N PRO A 97 10.05 16.06 5.03
CA PRO A 97 10.58 16.05 6.39
C PRO A 97 9.59 15.50 7.45
N ILE A 98 8.28 15.69 7.25
CA ILE A 98 7.26 15.13 8.15
C ILE A 98 7.29 13.60 8.08
N TYR A 99 7.33 13.04 6.86
CA TYR A 99 7.45 11.60 6.65
C TYR A 99 8.74 11.05 7.25
N ASP A 100 9.88 11.68 6.97
CA ASP A 100 11.18 11.19 7.44
C ASP A 100 11.21 11.12 8.97
N ARG A 101 10.67 12.14 9.65
CA ARG A 101 10.58 12.16 11.12
C ARG A 101 9.66 11.05 11.66
N VAL A 102 8.50 10.82 11.04
CA VAL A 102 7.61 9.72 11.44
C VAL A 102 8.24 8.36 11.16
N ALA A 103 8.93 8.20 10.03
CA ALA A 103 9.58 6.96 9.64
C ALA A 103 10.73 6.60 10.58
N GLU A 104 11.54 7.59 10.98
CA GLU A 104 12.57 7.43 12.01
C GLU A 104 11.96 6.93 13.32
N LEU A 105 10.91 7.59 13.81
CA LEU A 105 10.23 7.19 15.04
C LEU A 105 9.65 5.78 14.94
N ALA A 106 8.92 5.47 13.84
CA ALA A 106 8.26 4.19 13.67
C ALA A 106 9.25 3.03 13.57
N THR A 107 10.33 3.19 12.81
CA THR A 107 11.36 2.15 12.65
C THR A 107 12.22 2.00 13.90
N GLY A 108 12.37 3.06 14.71
CA GLY A 108 13.05 3.02 16.01
C GLY A 108 12.30 2.29 17.13
N LEU A 109 11.04 1.88 16.93
CA LEU A 109 10.25 1.20 17.97
C LEU A 109 10.65 -0.26 18.20
N GLY A 110 11.20 -0.93 17.19
CA GLY A 110 11.59 -2.34 17.28
C GLY A 110 12.23 -2.90 16.02
N ALA A 111 13.07 -3.92 16.19
CA ALA A 111 13.73 -4.62 15.08
C ALA A 111 12.74 -5.50 14.27
N ASP A 112 11.54 -5.72 14.78
CA ASP A 112 10.43 -6.42 14.13
C ASP A 112 9.54 -5.47 13.29
N VAL A 113 9.94 -4.21 13.14
CA VAL A 113 9.27 -3.25 12.26
C VAL A 113 9.79 -3.41 10.82
N THR A 114 8.84 -3.55 9.90
CA THR A 114 9.09 -3.53 8.46
C THR A 114 8.37 -2.35 7.83
N VAL A 115 8.98 -1.77 6.79
CA VAL A 115 8.40 -0.69 5.98
C VAL A 115 8.09 -1.26 4.61
N GLU A 116 6.86 -1.07 4.13
CA GLU A 116 6.49 -1.46 2.77
C GLU A 116 6.17 -0.24 1.92
N GLY A 117 6.26 -0.38 0.60
CA GLY A 117 5.89 0.67 -0.35
C GLY A 117 4.48 0.42 -0.90
N ARG A 118 3.66 1.47 -0.97
CA ARG A 118 2.42 1.51 -1.77
C ARG A 118 2.41 2.81 -2.56
N GLY A 119 1.68 2.83 -3.69
CA GLY A 119 1.63 4.02 -4.54
C GLY A 119 1.04 5.27 -3.89
N SER A 120 0.24 5.13 -2.82
CA SER A 120 -0.49 6.23 -2.20
C SER A 120 -0.23 6.44 -0.71
N TYR A 121 0.50 5.54 -0.05
CA TYR A 121 0.88 5.64 1.36
C TYR A 121 2.06 4.70 1.66
N VAL A 122 2.64 4.82 2.85
CA VAL A 122 3.75 4.00 3.32
C VAL A 122 3.34 3.31 4.62
N PRO A 123 3.02 2.02 4.61
CA PRO A 123 2.73 1.26 5.83
C PRO A 123 3.98 0.92 6.64
N PHE A 124 3.81 0.92 7.96
CA PHE A 124 4.73 0.37 8.94
C PHE A 124 4.06 -0.83 9.61
N VAL A 125 4.72 -1.97 9.57
CA VAL A 125 4.16 -3.28 9.89
C VAL A 125 5.02 -3.96 10.95
N ARG A 126 4.36 -4.50 11.97
CA ARG A 126 4.95 -5.40 12.98
C ARG A 126 4.44 -6.82 12.69
N ALA A 127 3.59 -7.39 13.54
CA ALA A 127 2.77 -8.54 13.15
C ALA A 127 1.61 -8.12 12.24
N ARG A 128 1.14 -6.88 12.40
CA ARG A 128 0.13 -6.23 11.57
C ARG A 128 0.54 -4.79 11.28
N GLN A 129 -0.09 -4.17 10.29
CA GLN A 129 0.09 -2.74 10.06
C GLN A 129 -0.37 -1.96 11.30
N PHE A 130 0.54 -1.21 11.91
CA PHE A 130 0.26 -0.38 13.09
C PHE A 130 0.19 1.11 12.74
N ALA A 131 0.93 1.53 11.71
CA ALA A 131 0.90 2.89 11.20
C ALA A 131 0.92 2.92 9.67
N ALA A 132 0.45 4.01 9.08
CA ALA A 132 0.63 4.32 7.67
C ALA A 132 0.74 5.82 7.47
N VAL A 133 1.66 6.25 6.62
CA VAL A 133 1.89 7.68 6.32
C VAL A 133 1.48 7.97 4.89
N GLN A 134 0.64 8.98 4.69
CA GLN A 134 0.14 9.36 3.37
C GLN A 134 0.32 10.86 3.15
N ALA A 135 0.93 11.25 2.03
CA ALA A 135 0.91 12.64 1.55
C ALA A 135 -0.51 13.00 1.04
N ALA A 136 -1.43 13.28 1.96
CA ALA A 136 -2.87 13.33 1.73
C ALA A 136 -3.30 14.52 0.86
N THR A 137 -2.65 15.67 1.00
CA THR A 137 -2.88 16.85 0.15
C THR A 137 -1.54 17.48 -0.27
N LEU A 138 -1.56 18.67 -0.87
CA LEU A 138 -0.33 19.42 -1.18
C LEU A 138 0.37 20.00 0.06
N GLY A 139 -0.34 20.14 1.18
CA GLY A 139 0.17 20.77 2.40
C GLY A 139 -0.08 19.96 3.66
N ARG A 140 -0.35 18.66 3.54
CA ARG A 140 -0.71 17.81 4.68
C ARG A 140 -0.28 16.37 4.50
N VAL A 141 0.28 15.81 5.57
CA VAL A 141 0.52 14.39 5.75
C VAL A 141 -0.53 13.84 6.72
N ASP A 142 -1.19 12.75 6.36
CA ASP A 142 -2.02 12.01 7.30
C ASP A 142 -1.18 10.86 7.88
N LEU A 143 -1.00 10.84 9.20
CA LEU A 143 -0.48 9.70 9.96
C LEU A 143 -1.67 8.86 10.43
N GLY A 144 -1.92 7.74 9.76
CA GLY A 144 -2.88 6.73 10.17
C GLY A 144 -2.30 5.82 11.24
N LEU A 145 -3.06 5.57 12.30
CA LEU A 145 -2.70 4.72 13.43
C LEU A 145 -3.79 3.67 13.63
N ARG A 146 -3.36 2.43 13.90
CA ARG A 146 -4.27 1.33 14.22
C ARG A 146 -4.26 1.08 15.72
N PHE A 147 -5.42 1.28 16.35
CA PHE A 147 -5.64 0.94 17.74
C PHE A 147 -6.71 -0.16 17.87
N THR A 148 -6.49 -1.08 18.80
CA THR A 148 -7.54 -1.96 19.37
C THR A 148 -8.23 -1.27 20.55
N SER A 149 -7.49 -0.47 21.32
CA SER A 149 -7.99 0.40 22.39
C SER A 149 -7.37 1.79 22.22
N PRO A 150 -8.07 2.74 21.57
CA PRO A 150 -7.50 4.05 21.25
C PRO A 150 -7.25 4.87 22.53
N PRO A 151 -6.07 5.48 22.69
CA PRO A 151 -5.82 6.47 23.74
C PRO A 151 -6.77 7.67 23.63
N ASP A 152 -7.08 8.30 24.75
CA ASP A 152 -7.79 9.58 24.74
C ASP A 152 -6.83 10.70 24.34
N SER A 153 -7.02 11.26 23.14
CA SER A 153 -6.24 12.40 22.63
C SER A 153 -7.10 13.21 21.68
N ALA A 154 -7.11 14.53 21.88
CA ALA A 154 -7.81 15.47 21.02
C ALA A 154 -7.25 15.54 19.59
N ARG A 155 -6.03 15.03 19.36
CA ARG A 155 -5.42 14.96 18.02
C ARG A 155 -5.97 13.82 17.17
N LEU A 156 -6.45 12.76 17.80
CA LEU A 156 -6.96 11.58 17.11
C LEU A 156 -8.33 11.85 16.51
N ARG A 157 -8.48 11.50 15.23
CA ARG A 157 -9.78 11.48 14.55
C ARG A 157 -10.05 10.07 14.04
N PRO A 158 -11.24 9.49 14.26
CA PRO A 158 -11.61 8.22 13.66
C PRO A 158 -11.43 8.24 12.14
N ALA A 159 -10.86 7.16 11.60
CA ALA A 159 -10.56 7.03 10.19
C ALA A 159 -10.58 5.58 9.74
N LYS A 160 -10.70 5.36 8.42
CA LYS A 160 -10.56 4.05 7.78
C LYS A 160 -9.38 3.99 6.80
N ALA A 161 -8.55 5.03 6.81
CA ALA A 161 -7.41 5.24 5.91
C ALA A 161 -6.44 6.27 6.53
N PRO A 162 -5.14 6.25 6.17
CA PRO A 162 -4.49 5.34 5.22
C PRO A 162 -4.32 3.89 5.73
N GLY A 163 -4.28 2.94 4.80
CA GLY A 163 -4.11 1.51 5.09
C GLY A 163 -5.15 0.97 6.08
N GLN A 164 -4.70 0.25 7.10
CA GLN A 164 -5.54 -0.36 8.15
C GLN A 164 -5.76 0.54 9.39
N ALA A 165 -5.62 1.87 9.23
CA ALA A 165 -5.81 2.81 10.32
C ALA A 165 -7.25 2.78 10.88
N THR A 166 -7.37 2.91 12.20
CA THR A 166 -8.65 3.18 12.89
C THR A 166 -8.79 4.64 13.28
N HIS A 167 -7.65 5.33 13.44
CA HIS A 167 -7.57 6.75 13.74
C HIS A 167 -6.49 7.40 12.89
N LYS A 168 -6.52 8.72 12.78
CA LYS A 168 -5.45 9.47 12.14
C LYS A 168 -5.18 10.81 12.80
N ILE A 169 -3.97 11.31 12.58
CA ILE A 169 -3.51 12.65 12.90
C ILE A 169 -3.19 13.34 11.58
N ALA A 170 -3.65 14.59 11.43
CA ALA A 170 -3.30 15.45 10.30
C ALA A 170 -2.08 16.29 10.69
N LEU A 171 -1.00 16.18 9.92
CA LEU A 171 0.27 16.85 10.17
C LEU A 171 0.57 17.84 9.05
N THR A 172 0.87 19.10 9.39
CA THR A 172 1.23 20.15 8.42
C THR A 172 2.66 20.68 8.55
N GLY A 173 3.32 20.37 9.66
CA GLY A 173 4.72 20.72 9.94
C GLY A 173 5.47 19.58 10.62
N VAL A 174 6.80 19.63 10.56
CA VAL A 174 7.67 18.64 11.22
C VAL A 174 7.68 18.79 12.74
N ASP A 175 7.46 20.01 13.22
CA ASP A 175 7.31 20.40 14.62
C ASP A 175 6.04 19.82 15.27
N GLU A 176 5.03 19.48 14.48
CA GLU A 176 3.84 18.76 14.96
C GLU A 176 4.12 17.28 15.27
N VAL A 177 5.26 16.71 14.82
CA VAL A 177 5.71 15.36 15.17
C VAL A 177 6.44 15.40 16.52
N ASP A 178 5.67 15.74 17.54
CA ASP A 178 6.11 15.96 18.91
C ASP A 178 6.01 14.70 19.78
N ALA A 179 6.25 14.86 21.09
CA ALA A 179 6.21 13.77 22.05
C ALA A 179 4.82 13.10 22.19
N GLU A 180 3.74 13.84 21.93
CA GLU A 180 2.40 13.25 21.92
C GLU A 180 2.23 12.32 20.71
N VAL A 181 2.66 12.76 19.53
CA VAL A 181 2.65 11.92 18.31
C VAL A 181 3.53 10.69 18.48
N GLU A 182 4.72 10.83 19.07
CA GLU A 182 5.59 9.69 19.39
C GLU A 182 4.90 8.70 20.33
N GLY A 183 4.27 9.18 21.40
CA GLY A 183 3.54 8.34 22.36
C GLY A 183 2.37 7.59 21.70
N LEU A 184 1.60 8.26 20.83
CA LEU A 184 0.50 7.65 20.08
C LEU A 184 0.98 6.59 19.08
N LEU A 185 2.11 6.85 18.41
CA LEU A 185 2.73 5.91 17.49
C LEU A 185 3.24 4.65 18.22
N ARG A 186 3.87 4.83 19.39
CA ARG A 186 4.29 3.73 20.27
C ARG A 186 3.12 2.89 20.75
N ALA A 187 2.03 3.52 21.20
CA ALA A 187 0.82 2.83 21.61
C ALA A 187 0.21 1.99 20.47
N ALA A 188 0.24 2.50 19.24
CA ALA A 188 -0.23 1.74 18.07
C ALA A 188 0.68 0.53 17.81
N TYR A 189 2.00 0.70 17.87
CA TYR A 189 2.97 -0.39 17.72
C TYR A 189 2.78 -1.51 18.77
N GLU A 190 2.60 -1.15 20.04
CA GLU A 190 2.40 -2.10 21.13
C GLU A 190 1.11 -2.93 20.97
N GLN A 191 0.05 -2.33 20.42
CA GLN A 191 -1.24 -2.98 20.20
C GLN A 191 -1.29 -3.88 18.95
N ASN A 192 -0.24 -3.93 18.13
CA ASN A 192 -0.21 -4.64 16.84
C ASN A 192 1.00 -5.59 16.68
N GLY A 193 1.56 -6.03 17.81
CA GLY A 193 2.49 -7.16 17.89
C GLY A 193 1.87 -8.53 17.71
#